data_AF-A0A0S8EFQ5-F1
#
_entry.id   AF-A0A0S8EFQ5-F1
#
_cell.length_a   1.000
_cell.length_b   1.000
_cell.length_c   1.000
_cell.angle_alpha   90.00
_cell.angle_beta   90.00
_cell.angle_gamma   90.00
#
_symmetry.space_group_name_H-M   'P 1'
#
loop_
_entity.id
_entity.type
_entity.pdbx_description
1 polymer ?
#
loop_
_entity_poly.entity_id
_entity_poly.type
_entity_poly.pdbx_seq_one_letter_code
_entity_poly.pdbx_strand_id
1 'polypeptide(L)'
;MRRKDGSAIITEHTVTEIVDDSGQRTGLVRVVRDVTERKRAEEELTKHREHLAELVEERTAELQVEVSERRRAEQALRESEEQYRAIFEQAADSIVLIDAETGAFVEFNDRAHQALGYSRQEFEKRRISDFDVIQAPEEVA
;
A
#
# COMPACT_ATOMS: atom_id res chain seq x y z
N MET A 1 -23.04 5.06 -45.63
CA MET A 1 -24.01 5.74 -46.53
C MET A 1 -24.16 7.20 -46.09
N ARG A 2 -24.82 8.07 -46.86
CA ARG A 2 -25.14 9.45 -46.43
C ARG A 2 -26.64 9.67 -46.41
N ARG A 3 -27.14 10.41 -45.42
CA ARG A 3 -28.52 10.92 -45.39
C ARG A 3 -28.67 12.05 -46.42
N LYS A 4 -29.92 12.40 -46.74
CA LYS A 4 -30.24 13.49 -47.68
C LYS A 4 -29.69 14.85 -47.23
N ASP A 5 -29.56 15.05 -45.92
CA ASP A 5 -28.95 16.24 -45.31
C ASP A 5 -27.41 16.27 -45.39
N GLY A 6 -26.78 15.25 -46.00
CA GLY A 6 -25.34 15.13 -46.14
C GLY A 6 -24.62 14.42 -44.99
N SER A 7 -25.29 14.16 -43.86
CA SER A 7 -24.71 13.48 -42.71
C SER A 7 -24.36 12.03 -43.03
N ALA A 8 -23.21 11.57 -42.54
CA ALA A 8 -22.76 10.20 -42.75
C ALA A 8 -23.41 9.25 -41.74
N ILE A 9 -23.85 8.08 -42.25
CA ILE A 9 -24.35 6.98 -41.43
C ILE A 9 -23.49 5.73 -41.66
N ILE A 10 -23.19 5.06 -40.56
CA ILE A 10 -22.56 3.75 -40.54
C ILE A 10 -23.68 2.73 -40.66
N THR A 11 -23.57 1.83 -41.63
CA THR A 11 -24.64 0.90 -41.98
C THR A 11 -24.09 -0.51 -42.07
N GLU A 12 -24.77 -1.47 -41.47
CA GLU A 12 -24.41 -2.89 -41.50
C GLU A 12 -25.23 -3.62 -42.55
N HIS A 13 -24.56 -4.42 -43.41
CA HIS A 13 -25.18 -5.06 -44.57
C HIS A 13 -25.14 -6.58 -44.74
N THR A 14 -26.30 -7.13 -45.13
CA THR A 14 -26.68 -8.52 -45.44
C THR A 14 -27.58 -8.48 -46.67
N VAL A 15 -27.07 -9.01 -47.78
CA VAL A 15 -27.79 -9.15 -49.05
C VAL A 15 -28.12 -10.62 -49.24
N THR A 16 -29.35 -10.92 -49.63
CA THR A 16 -29.79 -12.28 -49.97
C THR A 16 -30.31 -12.27 -51.40
N GLU A 17 -29.89 -13.25 -52.21
CA GLU A 17 -30.38 -13.38 -53.58
C GLU A 17 -31.77 -14.05 -53.60
N ILE A 18 -32.64 -13.60 -54.51
CA ILE A 18 -33.87 -14.31 -54.84
C ILE A 18 -33.62 -15.02 -56.17
N VAL A 19 -33.81 -16.33 -56.17
CA VAL A 19 -33.76 -17.19 -57.35
C VAL A 19 -35.12 -17.84 -57.57
N ASP A 20 -35.48 -18.09 -58.83
CA ASP A 20 -36.65 -18.90 -59.16
C ASP A 20 -36.34 -20.41 -59.12
N ASP A 21 -37.36 -21.24 -59.39
CA ASP A 21 -37.26 -22.70 -59.37
C ASP A 21 -36.31 -23.26 -60.46
N SER A 22 -35.93 -22.44 -61.45
CA SER A 22 -34.93 -22.80 -62.47
C SER A 22 -33.49 -22.47 -62.05
N GLY A 23 -33.32 -21.87 -60.87
CA GLY A 23 -32.04 -21.36 -60.38
C GLY A 23 -31.62 -20.03 -61.01
N GLN A 24 -32.48 -19.40 -61.81
CA GLN A 24 -32.20 -18.10 -62.40
C GLN A 24 -32.47 -17.01 -61.37
N ARG A 25 -31.49 -16.10 -61.21
CA ARG A 25 -31.61 -14.98 -60.27
C ARG A 25 -32.68 -14.00 -60.75
N THR A 26 -33.73 -13.87 -59.96
CA THR A 26 -34.87 -12.98 -60.21
C THR A 26 -34.80 -11.69 -59.40
N GLY A 27 -34.02 -11.66 -58.31
CA GLY A 27 -33.92 -10.45 -57.49
C GLY A 27 -32.84 -10.48 -56.41
N LEU A 28 -32.81 -9.41 -55.63
CA LEU A 28 -32.00 -9.27 -54.42
C LEU A 28 -32.88 -8.66 -53.32
N VAL A 29 -32.83 -9.24 -52.12
CA VAL A 29 -33.30 -8.60 -50.90
C VAL A 29 -32.11 -8.03 -50.16
N ARG A 30 -32.19 -6.75 -49.83
CA ARG A 30 -31.26 -6.13 -48.91
C ARG A 30 -32.04 -5.50 -47.75
N VAL A 31 -31.85 -6.01 -46.54
CA VAL A 31 -32.21 -5.30 -45.27
C VAL A 31 -31.36 -4.02 -45.17
N VAL A 32 -31.52 -3.00 -44.33
CA VAL A 32 -30.40 -2.08 -43.98
C VAL A 32 -30.56 -1.59 -42.57
N ARG A 33 -29.51 -1.70 -41.76
CA ARG A 33 -29.49 -1.18 -40.39
C ARG A 33 -28.51 -0.03 -40.27
N ASP A 34 -29.01 1.12 -39.85
CA ASP A 34 -28.18 2.23 -39.35
C ASP A 34 -27.66 1.83 -37.96
N VAL A 35 -26.34 1.83 -37.80
CA VAL A 35 -25.65 1.45 -36.55
C VAL A 35 -24.75 2.59 -36.04
N THR A 36 -24.99 3.81 -36.51
CA THR A 36 -24.13 4.97 -36.22
C THR A 36 -24.02 5.23 -34.72
N GLU A 37 -25.15 5.27 -34.00
CA GLU A 37 -25.17 5.53 -32.55
C GLU A 37 -24.44 4.45 -31.77
N ARG A 38 -24.73 3.18 -32.07
CA ARG A 38 -24.07 2.03 -31.44
C ARG A 38 -22.56 2.08 -31.66
N LYS A 39 -22.10 2.33 -32.89
CA LYS A 39 -20.67 2.36 -33.21
C LYS A 39 -19.94 3.51 -32.53
N ARG A 40 -20.57 4.69 -32.40
CA ARG A 40 -20.01 5.81 -31.64
C ARG A 40 -19.91 5.50 -30.15
N ALA A 41 -20.95 4.90 -29.57
CA ALA A 41 -20.93 4.49 -28.17
C ALA A 41 -19.86 3.41 -27.90
N GLU A 42 -19.69 2.44 -28.80
CA GLU A 42 -18.62 1.43 -28.73
C GLU A 42 -17.22 2.07 -28.78
N GLU A 43 -17.03 3.07 -29.65
CA GLU A 43 -15.75 3.77 -29.78
C GLU A 43 -15.43 4.59 -28.52
N GLU A 44 -16.37 5.38 -28.03
CA GLU A 44 -16.18 6.16 -26.79
C GLU A 44 -15.95 5.27 -25.58
N LEU A 45 -16.68 4.15 -25.48
CA LEU A 45 -16.45 3.16 -24.43
C LEU A 45 -15.05 2.53 -24.53
N THR A 46 -14.56 2.30 -25.74
CA THR A 46 -13.20 1.78 -25.95
C THR A 46 -12.15 2.78 -25.49
N LYS A 47 -12.27 4.05 -25.90
CA LYS A 47 -11.37 5.13 -25.45
C LYS A 47 -11.36 5.27 -23.92
N HIS A 48 -12.53 5.27 -23.29
CA HIS A 48 -12.62 5.34 -21.83
C HIS A 48 -11.98 4.13 -21.14
N ARG A 49 -12.16 2.91 -21.69
CA ARG A 49 -11.52 1.71 -21.14
C ARG A 49 -10.01 1.75 -21.24
N GLU A 50 -9.47 2.19 -22.38
CA GLU A 50 -8.02 2.35 -22.58
C GLU A 50 -7.44 3.38 -21.61
N HIS A 51 -8.07 4.54 -21.47
CA HIS A 51 -7.62 5.57 -20.54
C HIS A 51 -7.69 5.12 -19.07
N LEU A 52 -8.75 4.39 -18.68
CA LEU A 52 -8.84 3.83 -17.33
C LEU A 52 -7.77 2.76 -17.08
N ALA A 53 -7.43 1.95 -18.08
CA ALA A 53 -6.38 0.96 -17.95
C ALA A 53 -5.01 1.62 -17.72
N GLU A 54 -4.72 2.69 -18.45
CA GLU A 54 -3.50 3.50 -18.29
C GLU A 54 -3.41 4.11 -16.87
N LEU A 55 -4.49 4.73 -16.39
CA LEU A 55 -4.54 5.29 -15.03
C LEU A 55 -4.38 4.22 -13.94
N VAL A 56 -4.98 3.04 -14.14
CA VAL A 56 -4.82 1.93 -13.20
C VAL A 56 -3.38 1.45 -13.16
N GLU A 57 -2.71 1.35 -14.31
CA GLU A 57 -1.30 0.97 -14.39
C GLU A 57 -0.40 1.98 -13.66
N GLU A 58 -0.58 3.28 -13.93
CA GLU A 58 0.16 4.37 -13.28
C GLU A 58 -0.03 4.33 -11.76
N ARG A 59 -1.28 4.32 -11.28
CA ARG A 59 -1.59 4.30 -9.85
C ARG A 59 -1.10 3.01 -9.17
N THR A 60 -1.11 1.89 -9.88
CA THR A 60 -0.58 0.63 -9.34
C THR A 60 0.93 0.70 -9.17
N ALA A 61 1.65 1.29 -10.13
CA ALA A 61 3.10 1.47 -10.03
C ALA A 61 3.46 2.40 -8.85
N GLU A 62 2.75 3.51 -8.68
CA GLU A 62 2.94 4.42 -7.54
C GLU A 62 2.74 3.70 -6.19
N LEU A 63 1.64 2.96 -6.05
CA LEU A 63 1.35 2.20 -4.82
C LEU A 63 2.41 1.12 -4.54
N GLN A 64 2.94 0.48 -5.58
CA GLN A 64 4.02 -0.50 -5.41
C GLN A 64 5.30 0.13 -4.87
N VAL A 65 5.63 1.34 -5.33
CA VAL A 65 6.78 2.11 -4.81
C VAL A 65 6.53 2.49 -3.35
N GLU A 66 5.37 3.06 -3.03
CA GLU A 66 5.02 3.47 -1.66
C GLU A 66 5.06 2.28 -0.68
N VAL A 67 4.50 1.13 -1.08
CA VAL A 67 4.54 -0.10 -0.26
C VAL A 67 5.97 -0.60 -0.06
N SER A 68 6.82 -0.52 -1.09
CA SER A 68 8.23 -0.91 -1.00
C SER A 68 9.00 -0.01 -0.02
N GLU A 69 8.79 1.30 -0.10
CA GLU A 69 9.40 2.27 0.80
C GLU A 69 8.94 2.08 2.25
N ARG A 70 7.63 1.91 2.47
CA ARG A 70 7.08 1.64 3.80
C ARG A 70 7.68 0.37 4.41
N ARG A 71 7.78 -0.72 3.63
CA ARG A 71 8.38 -1.98 4.10
C ARG A 71 9.86 -1.82 4.47
N ARG A 72 10.63 -1.02 3.73
CA ARG A 72 12.03 -0.73 4.06
C ARG A 72 12.14 0.06 5.35
N ALA A 73 11.30 1.06 5.55
CA ALA A 73 11.27 1.84 6.79
C ALA A 73 10.88 0.98 8.00
N GLU A 74 9.86 0.13 7.86
CA GLU A 74 9.44 -0.82 8.91
C GLU A 74 10.56 -1.81 9.26
N GLN A 75 11.26 -2.35 8.26
CA GLN A 75 12.38 -3.26 8.48
C GLN A 75 13.55 -2.56 9.18
N ALA A 76 13.92 -1.36 8.73
CA ALA A 76 14.99 -0.59 9.34
C ALA A 76 14.68 -0.20 10.80
N LEU A 77 13.42 0.17 11.08
CA LEU A 77 12.95 0.43 12.44
C LEU A 77 13.09 -0.83 13.30
N ARG A 78 12.61 -1.98 12.81
CA ARG A 78 12.70 -3.24 13.52
C ARG A 78 14.14 -3.65 13.81
N GLU A 79 15.03 -3.54 12.84
CA GLU A 79 16.46 -3.82 13.03
C GLU A 79 17.08 -2.89 14.07
N SER A 80 16.72 -1.61 14.06
CA SER A 80 17.18 -0.64 15.05
C SER A 80 16.65 -0.95 16.45
N GLU A 81 15.39 -1.34 16.58
CA GLU A 81 14.78 -1.74 17.86
C GLU A 81 15.41 -3.03 18.40
N GLU A 82 15.65 -4.02 17.55
CA GLU A 82 16.33 -5.27 17.91
C GLU A 82 17.79 -4.99 18.35
N GLN A 83 18.50 -4.13 17.63
CA GLN A 83 19.85 -3.71 18.01
C GLN A 83 19.86 -2.92 19.32
N TYR A 84 18.94 -1.96 19.48
CA TYR A 84 18.78 -1.20 20.73
C TYR A 84 18.53 -2.15 21.90
N ARG A 85 17.56 -3.07 21.76
CA ARG A 85 17.22 -4.04 22.80
C ARG A 85 18.40 -4.94 23.13
N ALA A 86 19.16 -5.38 22.13
CA ALA A 86 20.35 -6.19 22.37
C ALA A 86 21.42 -5.41 23.16
N ILE A 87 21.72 -4.18 22.77
CA ILE A 87 22.71 -3.34 23.48
C ILE A 87 22.23 -3.01 24.90
N PHE A 88 20.97 -2.61 25.05
CA PHE A 88 20.40 -2.19 26.32
C PHE A 88 20.32 -3.36 27.31
N GLU A 89 19.78 -4.51 26.90
CA GLU A 89 19.60 -5.68 27.77
C GLU A 89 20.89 -6.43 28.06
N GLN A 90 21.84 -6.48 27.11
CA GLN A 90 23.11 -7.18 27.29
C GLN A 90 24.22 -6.31 27.91
N ALA A 91 23.94 -5.03 28.20
CA ALA A 91 24.91 -4.17 28.85
C ALA A 91 25.32 -4.75 30.22
N ALA A 92 26.63 -4.78 30.48
CA ALA A 92 27.18 -5.25 31.75
C ALA A 92 26.84 -4.29 32.91
N ASP A 93 26.60 -3.02 32.58
CA ASP A 93 26.21 -1.97 33.51
C ASP A 93 24.69 -1.87 33.64
N SER A 94 24.26 -1.38 34.81
CA SER A 94 22.85 -1.09 35.06
C SER A 94 22.45 0.18 34.33
N ILE A 95 21.50 0.09 33.41
CA ILE A 95 20.98 1.23 32.67
C ILE A 95 19.52 1.45 33.08
N VAL A 96 19.19 2.66 33.51
CA VAL A 96 17.84 3.07 33.91
C VAL A 96 17.47 4.39 33.25
N LEU A 97 16.26 4.47 32.70
CA LEU A 97 15.60 5.69 32.28
C LEU A 97 14.57 6.07 33.34
N ILE A 98 14.58 7.33 33.76
CA ILE A 98 13.81 7.79 34.90
C ILE A 98 12.96 9.00 34.48
N ASP A 99 11.71 8.99 34.91
CA ASP A 99 10.83 10.15 34.79
C ASP A 99 11.30 11.24 35.76
N ALA A 100 11.63 12.42 35.23
CA ALA A 100 12.26 13.49 36.00
C ALA A 100 11.35 14.10 37.08
N GLU A 101 10.02 14.03 36.91
CA GLU A 101 9.07 14.62 37.86
C GLU A 101 8.74 13.67 39.01
N THR A 102 8.51 12.39 38.69
CA THR A 102 8.04 11.39 39.64
C THR A 102 9.16 10.54 40.24
N GLY A 103 10.32 10.48 39.57
CA GLY A 103 11.44 9.61 39.91
C GLY A 103 11.17 8.13 39.62
N ALA A 104 10.09 7.80 38.91
CA ALA A 104 9.76 6.43 38.55
C ALA A 104 10.65 5.92 37.41
N PHE A 105 10.97 4.63 37.41
CA PHE A 105 11.67 4.01 36.28
C PHE A 105 10.72 3.88 35.09
N VAL A 106 11.08 4.52 33.98
CA VAL A 106 10.37 4.43 32.70
C VAL A 106 10.82 3.19 31.95
N GLU A 107 12.13 2.91 31.96
CA GLU A 107 12.73 1.74 31.33
C GLU A 107 14.00 1.37 32.08
N PHE A 108 14.34 0.09 32.12
CA PHE A 108 15.56 -0.40 32.75
C PHE A 108 15.94 -1.76 32.17
N ASN A 109 17.23 -2.04 32.10
CA ASN A 109 17.72 -3.32 31.62
C ASN A 109 17.68 -4.39 32.71
N ASP A 110 17.80 -5.65 32.31
CA ASP A 110 17.86 -6.80 33.22
C ASP A 110 18.95 -6.64 34.31
N ARG A 111 20.09 -6.05 33.94
CA ARG A 111 21.19 -5.83 34.88
C ARG A 111 20.79 -4.94 36.06
N ALA A 112 19.98 -3.91 35.84
CA ALA A 112 19.60 -2.93 36.87
C ALA A 112 18.87 -3.56 38.06
N HIS A 113 17.88 -4.41 37.78
CA HIS A 113 17.14 -5.05 38.87
C HIS A 113 17.92 -6.23 39.47
N GLN A 114 18.69 -6.97 38.66
CA GLN A 114 19.50 -8.09 39.12
C GLN A 114 20.67 -7.66 40.02
N ALA A 115 21.31 -6.53 39.70
CA ALA A 115 22.41 -5.97 40.49
C ALA A 115 22.00 -5.67 41.94
N LEU A 116 20.76 -5.22 42.11
CA LEU A 116 20.20 -4.84 43.41
C LEU A 116 19.41 -5.97 44.07
N GLY A 117 19.29 -7.13 43.41
CA GLY A 117 18.65 -8.32 43.96
C GLY A 117 17.11 -8.29 43.94
N TYR A 118 16.50 -7.43 43.13
CA TYR A 118 15.04 -7.31 43.01
C TYR A 118 14.49 -8.13 41.84
N SER A 119 13.27 -8.64 41.99
CA SER A 119 12.52 -9.11 40.83
C SER A 119 12.13 -7.93 39.93
N ARG A 120 11.93 -8.18 38.63
CA ARG A 120 11.54 -7.15 37.66
C ARG A 120 10.28 -6.37 38.10
N GLN A 121 9.28 -7.08 38.60
CA GLN A 121 8.01 -6.50 39.03
C GLN A 121 8.12 -5.67 40.31
N GLU A 122 9.04 -6.02 41.20
CA GLU A 122 9.31 -5.21 42.40
C GLU A 122 10.07 -3.95 42.02
N PHE A 123 11.10 -4.08 41.17
CA PHE A 123 11.93 -2.97 40.73
C PHE A 123 11.13 -1.91 39.96
N GLU A 124 10.23 -2.35 39.07
CA GLU A 124 9.33 -1.47 38.31
C GLU A 124 8.42 -0.59 39.19
N LYS A 125 8.10 -1.04 40.41
CA LYS A 125 7.26 -0.29 41.35
C LYS A 125 8.05 0.66 42.25
N ARG A 126 9.38 0.65 42.18
CA ARG A 126 10.25 1.52 42.97
C ARG A 126 10.51 2.84 42.26
N ARG A 127 10.97 3.81 43.04
CA ARG A 127 11.49 5.09 42.55
C ARG A 127 12.98 5.16 42.81
N ILE A 128 13.69 6.00 42.07
CA ILE A 128 15.14 6.20 42.32
C ILE A 128 15.41 6.66 43.76
N SER A 129 14.50 7.42 44.37
CA SER A 129 14.59 7.86 45.76
C SER A 129 14.53 6.74 46.80
N ASP A 130 14.07 5.54 46.42
CA ASP A 130 13.99 4.39 47.32
C ASP A 130 15.36 3.71 47.53
N PHE A 131 16.41 4.13 46.81
CA PHE A 131 17.74 3.55 46.85
C PHE A 131 18.75 4.52 47.46
N ASP A 132 19.57 4.01 48.39
CA ASP A 132 20.69 4.76 48.94
C ASP A 132 21.85 4.80 47.94
N VAL A 133 22.25 6.01 47.54
CA VAL A 133 23.37 6.20 46.61
C VAL A 133 24.67 6.28 47.40
N ILE A 134 25.47 5.21 47.35
CA ILE A 134 26.82 5.18 47.91
C ILE A 134 27.81 5.34 46.75
N GLN A 135 28.38 6.54 46.60
CA GLN A 135 29.46 6.77 45.64
C GLN A 135 30.79 6.36 46.26
N ALA A 136 31.59 5.59 45.51
CA ALA A 136 33.00 5.45 45.86
C ALA A 136 33.66 6.83 45.81
N PRO A 137 34.61 7.14 46.71
CA PRO A 137 35.36 8.39 46.62
C PRO A 137 35.98 8.49 45.23
N GLU A 138 35.75 9.62 44.54
CA GLU A 138 36.33 9.86 43.23
C GLU A 138 37.85 9.66 43.31
N GLU A 139 38.39 8.76 42.48
CA GLU A 139 39.84 8.71 42.27
C GLU A 139 40.23 10.01 41.55
N VAL A 140 40.54 11.04 42.34
CA VAL A 140 41.13 12.28 41.85
C VAL A 140 42.52 11.93 41.32
N ALA A 141 42.65 11.89 39.99
CA ALA A 141 43.93 11.77 39.27
C ALA A 141 44.74 13.07 39.34
#